data_AF-A0AA37QJ59-F1
#
_entry.id   AF-A0AA37QJ59-F1
#
_cell.length_a   1.000
_cell.length_b   1.000
_cell.length_c   1.000
_cell.angle_alpha   90.00
_cell.angle_beta   90.00
_cell.angle_gamma   90.00
#
_symmetry.space_group_name_H-M   'P 1'
#
loop_
_entity.id
_entity.type
_entity.pdbx_description
1 polymer ?
#
loop_
_entity_poly.entity_id
_entity_poly.type
_entity_poly.pdbx_seq_one_letter_code
_entity_poly.pdbx_strand_id
1 'polypeptide(L)'
;MSALVLRCPNCGSVQDDEGTCETCHEADVRLFCPNHVPGRWLDAPRCDACGATRDAGPIVVARPPAPPPPFAPPPAEPPPPRRVTRRDPMSVPPIAPDWRPTTRPHAPPRTGPVVPDVIPPAVRVALPSFLGCMGRLVMVVLFLLALLLAGFVYVVWY
;
A
#
# COMPACT_ATOMS: atom_id res chain seq x y z
N MET A 1 0.49 -6.27 20.20
CA MET A 1 1.61 -7.08 19.67
C MET A 1 1.28 -7.34 18.20
N SER A 2 2.16 -6.95 17.28
CA SER A 2 1.91 -7.10 15.84
C SER A 2 2.05 -8.57 15.44
N ALA A 3 1.10 -9.05 14.63
CA ALA A 3 1.13 -10.38 14.05
C ALA A 3 2.28 -10.52 13.03
N LEU A 4 2.69 -11.77 12.78
CA LEU A 4 3.54 -12.08 11.63
C LEU A 4 2.77 -11.82 10.34
N VAL A 5 3.48 -11.38 9.30
CA VAL A 5 2.89 -11.16 7.98
C VAL A 5 3.60 -12.04 6.96
N LEU A 6 2.87 -12.53 5.95
CA LEU A 6 3.50 -13.15 4.79
C LEU A 6 3.95 -12.06 3.83
N ARG A 7 5.23 -12.08 3.45
CA ARG A 7 5.81 -11.08 2.58
C ARG A 7 6.68 -11.73 1.51
N CYS A 8 6.68 -11.19 0.31
CA CYS A 8 7.58 -11.66 -0.75
C CYS A 8 9.01 -11.14 -0.50
N PRO A 9 10.04 -12.01 -0.47
CA PRO A 9 11.43 -11.57 -0.30
C PRO A 9 11.98 -10.82 -1.51
N ASN A 10 11.37 -10.97 -2.68
CA ASN A 10 11.81 -10.35 -3.92
C ASN A 10 11.24 -8.94 -4.10
N CYS A 11 9.91 -8.78 -4.04
CA CYS A 11 9.25 -7.49 -4.30
C CYS A 11 8.69 -6.80 -3.04
N GLY A 12 8.67 -7.48 -1.89
CA GLY A 12 8.19 -6.91 -0.64
C GLY A 12 6.67 -6.77 -0.50
N SER A 13 5.86 -7.31 -1.41
CA SER A 13 4.39 -7.33 -1.27
C SER A 13 3.97 -8.22 -0.10
N VAL A 14 2.89 -7.81 0.58
CA VAL A 14 2.26 -8.56 1.69
C VAL A 14 1.09 -9.35 1.13
N GLN A 15 0.91 -10.59 1.60
CA GLN A 15 -0.14 -11.50 1.13
C GLN A 15 -0.81 -12.22 2.32
N ASP A 16 -1.98 -12.79 2.07
CA ASP A 16 -2.78 -13.47 3.09
C ASP A 16 -2.49 -14.98 3.15
N ASP A 17 -2.17 -15.59 2.00
CA ASP A 17 -1.99 -17.03 1.84
C ASP A 17 -0.54 -17.43 1.54
N GLU A 18 -0.16 -18.65 1.96
CA GLU A 18 1.15 -19.23 1.65
C GLU A 18 1.20 -19.69 0.18
N GLY A 19 2.38 -19.58 -0.43
CA GLY A 19 2.61 -20.02 -1.80
C GLY A 19 3.47 -19.07 -2.59
N THR A 20 3.34 -19.12 -3.91
CA THR A 20 4.09 -18.24 -4.81
C THR A 20 3.51 -16.83 -4.79
N CYS A 21 4.37 -15.82 -4.68
CA CYS A 21 3.96 -14.42 -4.63
C CYS A 21 3.06 -14.05 -5.83
N GLU A 22 1.82 -13.65 -5.57
CA GLU A 22 0.88 -13.17 -6.59
C GLU A 22 1.32 -11.91 -7.35
N THR A 23 2.26 -11.12 -6.80
CA THR A 23 2.69 -9.85 -7.42
C THR A 23 3.81 -10.05 -8.42
N CYS A 24 4.85 -10.81 -8.05
CA CYS A 24 6.02 -11.01 -8.92
C CYS A 24 6.11 -12.42 -9.50
N HIS A 25 5.46 -13.41 -8.88
CA HIS A 25 5.53 -14.83 -9.23
C HIS A 25 6.95 -15.44 -9.32
N GLU A 26 7.96 -14.76 -8.78
CA GLU A 26 9.37 -15.17 -8.85
C GLU A 26 9.87 -15.87 -7.58
N ALA A 27 9.16 -15.71 -6.46
CA ALA A 27 9.53 -16.26 -5.17
C ALA A 27 8.31 -16.65 -4.37
N ASP A 28 8.48 -17.64 -3.49
CA ASP A 28 7.46 -17.99 -2.51
C ASP A 28 7.44 -16.97 -1.37
N VAL A 29 6.23 -16.66 -0.89
CA VAL A 29 6.05 -15.76 0.26
C VAL A 29 6.57 -16.44 1.53
N ARG A 30 7.20 -15.65 2.40
CA ARG A 30 7.78 -16.14 3.65
C ARG A 30 7.25 -15.33 4.82
N LEU A 31 7.27 -15.92 6.00
CA LEU A 31 6.91 -15.22 7.23
C LEU A 31 7.93 -14.13 7.53
N PHE A 32 7.43 -12.93 7.79
CA PHE A 32 8.22 -11.75 8.10
C PHE A 32 7.72 -11.12 9.40
N CYS A 33 8.66 -10.80 10.28
CA CYS A 33 8.40 -10.14 11.55
C CYS A 33 8.72 -8.64 11.43
N PRO A 34 7.70 -7.76 11.43
CA PRO A 34 7.90 -6.31 11.34
C PRO A 34 8.35 -5.67 12.67
N ASN A 35 8.44 -6.43 13.76
CA ASN A 35 8.75 -5.92 15.11
C ASN A 35 10.25 -5.62 15.35
N HIS A 36 11.08 -5.81 14.33
CA HIS A 36 12.53 -5.62 14.41
C HIS A 36 12.98 -4.61 13.35
N VAL A 37 14.13 -3.95 13.60
CA VAL A 37 14.75 -3.03 12.65
C VAL A 37 16.19 -3.52 12.37
N PRO A 38 16.49 -3.98 11.14
CA PRO A 38 15.56 -4.27 10.06
C PRO A 38 14.61 -5.41 10.42
N GLY A 39 13.44 -5.49 9.78
CA GLY A 39 12.50 -6.58 10.01
C GLY A 39 13.14 -7.93 9.65
N ARG A 40 12.63 -9.01 10.24
CA ARG A 40 13.30 -10.32 10.24
C ARG A 40 12.47 -11.37 9.50
N TRP A 41 13.10 -12.14 8.62
CA TRP A 41 12.51 -13.32 8.00
C TRP A 41 12.52 -14.52 8.95
N LEU A 42 11.47 -15.32 8.91
CA LEU A 42 11.26 -16.47 9.80
C LEU A 42 10.98 -17.73 8.99
N ASP A 43 11.47 -18.86 9.48
CA ASP A 43 11.17 -20.20 8.97
C ASP A 43 10.12 -20.93 9.82
N ALA A 44 9.76 -20.35 10.97
CA ALA A 44 8.82 -20.90 11.93
C ALA A 44 7.60 -19.97 12.09
N PRO A 45 6.43 -20.50 12.51
CA PRO A 45 5.20 -19.70 12.72
C PRO A 45 5.27 -18.77 13.94
N ARG A 46 6.43 -18.65 14.58
CA ARG A 46 6.70 -17.81 15.74
C ARG A 46 8.07 -17.16 15.64
N CYS A 47 8.16 -15.89 16.04
CA CYS A 47 9.44 -15.20 16.18
C CYS A 47 10.08 -15.52 17.53
N ASP A 48 11.27 -16.11 17.55
CA ASP A 48 11.98 -16.45 18.79
C ASP A 48 12.44 -15.22 19.60
N ALA A 49 12.57 -14.07 18.96
CA ALA A 49 13.09 -12.85 19.59
C ALA A 49 12.00 -12.02 20.29
N CYS A 50 10.81 -11.88 19.71
CA CYS A 50 9.71 -11.09 20.28
C CYS A 50 8.45 -11.90 20.62
N GLY A 51 8.43 -13.20 20.29
CA GLY A 51 7.30 -14.08 20.57
C GLY A 51 6.08 -13.90 19.66
N ALA A 52 6.14 -13.04 18.65
CA ALA A 52 5.03 -12.82 17.70
C ALA A 52 4.68 -14.12 16.95
N THR A 53 3.39 -14.39 16.78
CA THR A 53 2.86 -15.58 16.09
C THR A 53 1.95 -15.19 14.92
N ARG A 54 1.71 -16.12 14.00
CA ARG A 54 0.76 -15.93 12.89
C ARG A 54 -0.70 -15.88 13.38
N ASP A 55 -1.04 -16.74 14.34
CA ASP A 55 -2.40 -16.88 14.89
C ASP A 55 -2.72 -15.88 16.02
N ALA A 56 -1.92 -14.82 16.15
CA ALA A 56 -2.35 -13.67 16.91
C ALA A 56 -3.52 -13.08 16.13
N GLY A 57 -4.73 -13.59 16.40
CA GLY A 57 -5.96 -13.24 15.70
C GLY A 57 -6.14 -11.72 15.59
N PRO A 58 -7.09 -11.26 14.76
CA PRO A 58 -7.29 -9.83 14.52
C PRO A 58 -7.20 -9.10 15.84
N ILE A 59 -6.25 -8.16 15.94
CA ILE A 59 -6.14 -7.32 17.12
C ILE A 59 -7.53 -6.74 17.26
N VAL A 60 -8.28 -7.20 18.26
CA VAL A 60 -9.52 -6.56 18.64
C VAL A 60 -9.04 -5.24 19.19
N VAL A 61 -8.86 -4.26 18.30
CA VAL A 61 -8.64 -2.89 18.68
C VAL A 61 -9.93 -2.56 19.39
N ALA A 62 -9.89 -2.63 20.72
CA ALA A 62 -11.00 -2.19 21.55
C ALA A 62 -11.40 -0.85 20.97
N ARG A 63 -12.63 -0.78 20.45
CA ARG A 63 -13.12 0.40 19.73
C ARG A 63 -12.73 1.59 20.60
N PRO A 64 -11.93 2.55 20.09
CA PRO A 64 -11.56 3.71 20.88
C PRO A 64 -12.84 4.25 21.52
N PRO A 65 -12.86 4.54 22.83
CA PRO A 65 -14.04 5.07 23.47
C PRO A 65 -14.53 6.25 22.63
N ALA A 66 -15.83 6.26 22.32
CA ALA A 66 -16.39 7.29 21.48
C ALA A 66 -15.93 8.66 22.02
N PRO A 67 -15.44 9.56 21.15
CA PRO A 67 -15.05 10.88 21.62
C PRO A 67 -16.25 11.50 22.36
N PRO A 68 -16.01 12.19 23.49
CA PRO A 68 -17.09 12.85 24.20
C PRO A 68 -17.83 13.77 23.21
N PRO A 69 -19.16 13.90 23.33
CA PRO A 69 -19.92 14.79 22.47
C PRO A 69 -19.30 16.20 22.53
N PRO A 70 -19.20 16.91 21.39
CA PRO A 70 -18.73 18.28 21.40
C PRO A 70 -19.59 19.10 22.37
N PHE A 71 -18.93 19.92 23.19
CA PHE A 71 -19.62 20.85 24.08
C PHE A 71 -20.63 21.67 23.27
N ALA A 72 -21.87 21.73 23.74
CA ALA A 72 -22.87 22.60 23.14
C ALA A 72 -22.29 24.03 23.08
N PRO A 73 -22.38 24.71 21.93
CA PRO A 73 -21.91 26.09 21.84
C PRO A 73 -22.65 26.92 22.90
N PRO A 74 -21.97 27.86 23.56
CA PRO A 74 -22.63 28.76 24.50
C PRO A 74 -23.79 29.49 23.78
N PRO A 75 -24.87 29.83 24.50
CA PRO A 75 -25.96 30.63 23.96
C PRO A 75 -25.41 31.86 23.26
N ALA A 76 -25.82 32.07 21.99
CA ALA A 76 -25.36 33.21 21.21
C ALA A 76 -25.68 34.50 21.98
N GLU A 77 -24.64 35.31 22.23
CA GLU A 77 -24.84 36.66 22.73
C GLU A 77 -25.74 37.43 21.75
N PRO A 78 -26.67 38.25 22.27
CA PRO A 78 -27.53 39.07 21.42
C PRO A 78 -26.67 39.98 20.55
N PRO A 79 -27.00 40.11 19.25
CA PRO A 79 -26.19 40.89 18.33
C PRO A 79 -26.12 42.35 18.81
N PRO A 80 -24.95 43.00 18.73
CA PRO A 80 -24.83 44.41 19.08
C PRO A 80 -25.75 45.24 18.19
N PRO A 81 -26.33 46.34 18.71
CA PRO A 81 -27.19 47.21 17.93
C PRO A 81 -26.43 47.73 16.72
N ARG A 82 -26.96 47.44 15.52
CA ARG A 82 -26.40 47.93 14.25
C ARG A 82 -26.42 49.46 14.28
N ARG A 83 -25.24 50.09 14.39
CA ARG A 83 -25.08 51.50 14.01
C ARG A 83 -25.31 51.60 12.51
N VAL A 84 -26.41 52.25 12.14
CA VAL A 84 -26.68 52.66 10.76
C VAL A 84 -25.73 53.82 10.46
N THR A 85 -24.57 53.51 9.89
CA THR A 85 -23.77 54.54 9.21
C THR A 85 -24.45 54.86 7.89
N ARG A 86 -24.96 56.08 7.81
CA ARG A 86 -25.43 56.72 6.57
C ARG A 86 -24.28 56.65 5.55
N ARG A 87 -24.45 55.90 4.47
CA ARG A 87 -23.51 55.91 3.34
C ARG A 87 -23.70 57.23 2.59
N ASP A 88 -22.64 58.03 2.53
CA ASP A 88 -22.50 59.04 1.50
C ASP A 88 -22.27 58.37 0.12
N PRO A 89 -22.84 58.91 -0.96
CA PRO A 89 -22.65 58.38 -2.31
C PRO A 89 -21.48 59.09 -3.01
N MET A 90 -20.37 58.38 -3.21
CA MET A 90 -19.34 58.55 -4.27
C MET A 90 -18.13 57.72 -3.81
N SER A 91 -17.35 56.98 -4.59
CA SER A 91 -16.97 57.11 -6.00
C SER A 91 -16.53 55.73 -6.47
N VAL A 92 -16.83 55.35 -7.70
CA VAL A 92 -16.31 54.13 -8.34
C VAL A 92 -14.85 54.37 -8.76
N PRO A 93 -13.86 53.59 -8.28
CA PRO A 93 -12.52 53.62 -8.87
C PRO A 93 -12.46 52.74 -10.13
N PRO A 94 -11.62 53.08 -11.13
CA PRO A 94 -11.47 52.28 -12.33
C PRO A 94 -10.73 50.98 -12.03
N ILE A 95 -11.21 49.90 -12.64
CA ILE A 95 -10.59 48.57 -12.64
C ILE A 95 -9.25 48.65 -13.38
N ALA A 96 -8.15 48.44 -12.67
CA ALA A 96 -6.86 48.12 -13.26
C ALA A 96 -6.58 46.61 -13.08
N PRO A 97 -6.23 45.86 -14.13
CA PRO A 97 -5.85 44.46 -14.00
C PRO A 97 -4.35 44.36 -13.69
N ASP A 98 -3.97 44.48 -12.42
CA ASP A 98 -2.61 44.20 -11.95
C ASP A 98 -2.51 42.74 -11.46
N TRP A 99 -2.37 41.81 -12.41
CA TRP A 99 -1.93 40.44 -12.14
C TRP A 99 -0.42 40.46 -11.88
N ARG A 100 0.00 40.85 -10.68
CA ARG A 100 1.38 40.60 -10.24
C ARG A 100 1.47 39.21 -9.61
N PRO A 101 2.37 38.33 -10.07
CA PRO A 101 2.62 37.07 -9.39
C PRO A 101 3.28 37.39 -8.04
N THR A 102 2.61 36.99 -6.97
CA THR A 102 3.16 37.03 -5.62
C THR A 102 4.41 36.14 -5.58
N THR A 103 5.58 36.74 -5.66
CA THR A 103 6.83 36.09 -5.29
C THR A 103 6.73 35.71 -3.81
N ARG A 104 6.50 34.41 -3.55
CA ARG A 104 6.63 33.83 -2.21
C ARG A 104 8.00 34.22 -1.62
N PRO A 105 8.06 34.70 -0.38
CA PRO A 105 9.32 34.82 0.33
C PRO A 105 10.01 33.45 0.36
N HIS A 106 11.25 33.41 -0.12
CA HIS A 106 12.13 32.26 0.03
C HIS A 106 12.22 31.88 1.51
N ALA A 107 11.76 30.67 1.83
CA ALA A 107 12.11 30.03 3.09
C ALA A 107 13.64 29.82 3.11
N PRO A 108 14.31 30.01 4.25
CA PRO A 108 15.73 29.75 4.36
C PRO A 108 16.03 28.27 4.04
N PRO A 109 17.15 27.97 3.38
CA PRO A 109 17.54 26.60 3.08
C PRO A 109 17.72 25.85 4.39
N ARG A 110 16.87 24.85 4.62
CA ARG A 110 17.06 23.86 5.66
C ARG A 110 18.29 23.06 5.25
N THR A 111 19.45 23.38 5.80
CA THR A 111 20.63 22.51 5.82
C THR A 111 20.29 21.26 6.63
N GLY A 112 19.52 20.38 6.02
CA GLY A 112 19.42 18.98 6.44
C GLY A 112 20.61 18.21 5.86
N PRO A 113 21.02 17.10 6.49
CA PRO A 113 22.03 16.22 5.94
C PRO A 113 21.62 15.78 4.54
N VAL A 114 22.54 15.95 3.59
CA VAL A 114 22.42 15.40 2.23
C VAL A 114 22.30 13.88 2.37
N VAL A 115 21.07 13.39 2.27
CA VAL A 115 20.83 11.96 2.07
C VAL A 115 21.30 11.69 0.63
N PRO A 116 22.26 10.77 0.41
CA PRO A 116 22.65 10.41 -0.94
C PRO A 116 21.42 9.95 -1.71
N ASP A 117 21.21 10.53 -2.89
CA ASP A 117 20.29 10.04 -3.90
C ASP A 117 20.51 8.53 -4.07
N VAL A 118 19.59 7.74 -3.53
CA VAL A 118 19.50 6.32 -3.81
C VAL A 118 19.01 6.25 -5.24
N ILE A 119 19.96 6.08 -6.16
CA ILE A 119 19.73 5.76 -7.56
C ILE A 119 18.65 4.66 -7.60
N PRO A 120 17.45 4.92 -8.15
CA PRO A 120 16.47 3.86 -8.29
C PRO A 120 17.09 2.76 -9.16
N PRO A 121 17.08 1.48 -8.72
CA PRO A 121 17.54 0.42 -9.59
C PRO A 121 16.70 0.47 -10.86
N ALA A 122 17.42 0.53 -12.00
CA ALA A 122 16.84 0.56 -13.33
C ALA A 122 15.60 -0.32 -13.38
N VAL A 123 14.47 0.28 -13.77
CA VAL A 123 13.23 -0.43 -14.07
C VAL A 123 13.59 -1.43 -15.16
N ARG A 124 13.92 -2.65 -14.74
CA ARG A 124 14.03 -3.79 -15.62
C ARG A 124 12.61 -4.01 -16.07
N VAL A 125 12.31 -3.52 -17.28
CA VAL A 125 11.09 -3.88 -17.98
C VAL A 125 11.14 -5.40 -18.09
N ALA A 126 10.46 -6.07 -17.17
CA ALA A 126 10.30 -7.50 -17.18
C ALA A 126 9.58 -7.80 -18.49
N LEU A 127 10.32 -8.34 -19.46
CA LEU A 127 9.70 -8.92 -20.63
C LEU A 127 8.68 -9.94 -20.11
N PRO A 128 7.42 -9.87 -20.56
CA PRO A 128 6.36 -10.72 -20.03
C PRO A 128 6.77 -12.19 -20.21
N SER A 129 6.86 -12.89 -19.07
CA SER A 129 7.25 -14.30 -18.95
C SER A 129 6.17 -15.23 -19.51
N PHE A 130 5.81 -15.07 -20.78
CA PHE A 130 4.87 -15.94 -21.51
C PHE A 130 5.36 -17.40 -21.57
N LEU A 131 6.65 -17.67 -21.29
CA LEU A 131 7.20 -19.03 -21.29
C LEU A 131 6.69 -19.91 -20.14
N GLY A 132 6.31 -19.35 -18.98
CA GLY A 132 5.85 -20.14 -17.84
C GLY A 132 4.48 -20.80 -18.08
N CYS A 133 3.56 -20.06 -18.73
CA CYS A 133 2.22 -20.56 -19.04
C CYS A 133 2.25 -21.58 -20.19
N MET A 134 3.03 -21.30 -21.24
CA MET A 134 3.24 -22.25 -22.35
C MET A 134 3.84 -23.57 -21.87
N GLY A 135 4.80 -23.54 -20.94
CA GLY A 135 5.41 -24.75 -20.39
C GLY A 135 4.40 -25.66 -19.68
N ARG A 136 3.51 -25.09 -18.84
CA ARG A 136 2.44 -25.86 -18.16
C ARG A 136 1.43 -26.42 -19.16
N LEU A 137 1.03 -25.64 -20.17
CA LEU A 137 0.09 -26.09 -21.19
C LEU A 137 0.67 -27.24 -22.02
N VAL A 138 1.94 -27.15 -22.43
CA VAL A 138 2.63 -28.22 -23.16
C VAL A 138 2.70 -29.51 -22.33
N MET A 139 3.02 -29.42 -21.04
CA MET A 139 3.03 -30.58 -20.13
C MET A 139 1.65 -31.26 -20.06
N VAL A 140 0.56 -30.49 -19.92
CA VAL A 140 -0.80 -31.03 -19.87
C VAL A 140 -1.17 -31.71 -21.19
N VAL A 141 -0.85 -31.09 -22.33
CA VAL A 141 -1.16 -31.65 -23.66
C VAL A 141 -0.41 -32.96 -23.88
N LEU A 142 0.89 -33.03 -23.56
CA LEU A 142 1.68 -34.25 -23.70
C LEU A 142 1.15 -35.39 -22.82
N PHE A 143 0.74 -35.07 -21.59
CA PHE A 143 0.15 -36.04 -20.68
C PHE A 143 -1.17 -36.62 -21.21
N LEU A 144 -2.06 -35.77 -21.72
CA LEU A 144 -3.32 -36.22 -22.33
C LEU A 144 -3.09 -37.08 -23.57
N LEU A 145 -2.10 -36.73 -24.39
CA LEU A 145 -1.73 -37.48 -25.59
C LEU A 145 -1.19 -38.87 -25.24
N ALA A 146 -0.38 -38.98 -24.18
CA ALA A 146 0.12 -40.25 -23.66
C ALA A 146 -1.02 -41.16 -23.16
N LEU A 147 -2.00 -40.59 -22.45
CA LEU A 147 -3.18 -41.34 -21.99
C LEU A 147 -4.03 -41.85 -23.15
N LEU A 148 -4.24 -41.03 -24.19
CA LEU A 148 -4.96 -41.44 -25.40
C LEU A 148 -4.25 -42.58 -26.13
N LEU A 149 -2.93 -42.51 -26.27
CA LEU A 149 -2.14 -43.57 -26.89
C LEU A 149 -2.21 -44.87 -26.08
N ALA A 150 -2.08 -44.78 -24.76
CA ALA A 150 -2.20 -45.94 -23.87
C ALA A 150 -3.59 -46.60 -23.97
N GLY A 151 -4.66 -45.79 -23.98
CA GLY A 151 -6.02 -46.28 -24.18
C GLY A 151 -6.24 -46.91 -25.56
N PHE A 152 -5.70 -46.30 -26.61
CA PHE A 152 -5.77 -46.84 -27.96
C PHE A 152 -5.06 -48.19 -28.08
N VAL A 153 -3.85 -48.31 -27.54
CA VAL A 153 -3.11 -49.58 -27.49
C VAL A 153 -3.90 -50.63 -26.71
N TYR A 154 -4.48 -50.25 -25.55
CA TYR A 154 -5.30 -51.17 -24.77
C TYR A 154 -6.49 -51.73 -25.57
N VAL A 155 -7.22 -50.88 -26.29
CA VAL A 155 -8.39 -51.29 -27.10
C VAL A 155 -8.02 -52.11 -28.32
N VAL A 156 -6.83 -51.90 -28.91
CA VAL A 156 -6.39 -52.69 -30.08
C VAL A 156 -5.94 -54.10 -29.67
N TRP A 157 -5.41 -54.25 -28.46
CA TRP A 157 -4.86 -55.51 -27.97
C TRP A 157 -5.85 -56.38 -27.18
N TYR A 158 -6.92 -55.79 -26.66
CA TYR A 158 -7.97 -56.48 -25.88
C TYR A 158 -9.34 -56.36 -26.54
#